data_AF-A0A4S5CPP5-F1
#
_entry.id   AF-A0A4S5CPP5-F1
#
_cell.length_a   1.000
_cell.length_b   1.000
_cell.length_c   1.000
_cell.angle_alpha   90.00
_cell.angle_beta   90.00
_cell.angle_gamma   90.00
#
_symmetry.space_group_name_H-M   'P 1'
#
loop_
_entity.id
_entity.type
_entity.pdbx_description
1 polymer ?
#
loop_
_entity_poly.entity_id
_entity_poly.type
_entity_poly.pdbx_seq_one_letter_code
_entity_poly.pdbx_strand_id
1 'polypeptide(L)' 'MKKYMSKRIWNHKYVAGNPEMFTKVIHAADNPRTRAVALEDAEKVANNGGRGWVEHHRTGERIFESEREKLHRAAATV' A
#
# COMPACT_ATOMS: atom_id res chain seq x y z
N MET A 1 16.85 27.85 3.29
CA MET A 1 16.42 26.60 3.99
C MET A 1 16.30 25.47 2.97
N LYS A 2 17.22 24.49 2.98
CA LYS A 2 17.02 23.25 2.21
C LYS A 2 15.94 22.45 2.92
N LYS A 3 14.73 22.39 2.33
CA LYS A 3 13.69 21.45 2.76
C LYS A 3 14.31 20.06 2.59
N TYR A 4 14.82 19.45 3.65
CA TYR A 4 15.04 18.02 3.67
C TYR A 4 13.65 17.44 3.41
N MET A 5 13.36 17.06 2.17
CA MET A 5 12.19 16.28 1.83
C MET A 5 12.32 15.05 2.70
N SER A 6 11.60 15.07 3.81
CA SER A 6 11.56 14.01 4.80
C SER A 6 11.43 12.70 4.05
N LYS A 7 12.04 11.62 4.54
CA LYS A 7 12.00 10.24 3.99
C LYS A 7 10.58 9.67 3.75
N ARG A 8 9.55 10.51 3.89
CA ARG A 8 8.15 10.35 3.54
C ARG A 8 7.92 10.38 2.03
N ILE A 9 8.19 9.27 1.37
CA ILE A 9 8.01 9.11 -0.08
C ILE A 9 7.14 7.90 -0.44
N TRP A 10 6.66 7.17 0.55
CA TRP A 10 5.94 5.91 0.36
C TRP A 10 4.47 6.06 0.70
N ASN A 11 3.60 5.74 -0.24
CA ASN A 11 2.17 5.65 -0.02
C ASN A 11 1.83 4.23 0.45
N HIS A 12 1.07 4.13 1.53
CA HIS A 12 0.38 2.89 1.88
C HIS A 12 -1.06 2.94 1.36
N LYS A 13 -1.44 1.94 0.57
CA LYS A 13 -2.80 1.78 0.04
C LYS A 13 -3.35 0.42 0.42
N TYR A 14 -4.66 0.37 0.65
CA TYR A 14 -5.35 -0.87 1.03
C TYR A 14 -6.81 -0.86 0.60
N VAL A 15 -7.41 -2.03 0.51
CA VAL A 15 -8.87 -2.19 0.35
C VAL A 15 -9.47 -2.37 1.74
N ALA A 16 -10.43 -1.53 2.10
CA ALA A 16 -11.13 -1.65 3.38
C ALA A 16 -12.28 -2.65 3.31
N GLY A 17 -12.42 -3.47 4.36
CA GLY A 17 -13.45 -4.50 4.45
C GLY A 17 -13.05 -5.80 3.75
N ASN A 18 -14.02 -6.61 3.33
CA ASN A 18 -13.77 -7.85 2.60
C ASN A 18 -13.15 -7.56 1.21
N PRO A 19 -11.89 -7.95 0.95
CA PRO A 19 -11.20 -7.68 -0.31
C PRO A 19 -11.77 -8.41 -1.53
N GLU A 20 -12.62 -9.42 -1.34
CA GLU A 20 -13.30 -10.15 -2.43
C GLU A 20 -14.57 -9.43 -2.89
N MET A 21 -15.20 -8.65 -2.00
CA MET A 21 -16.43 -7.91 -2.28
C MET A 21 -16.17 -6.44 -2.60
N PHE A 22 -15.15 -5.85 -1.99
CA PHE A 22 -14.84 -4.43 -2.15
C PHE A 22 -13.63 -4.22 -3.05
N THR A 23 -13.73 -3.23 -3.92
CA THR A 23 -12.66 -2.83 -4.85
C THR A 23 -12.13 -1.43 -4.54
N LYS A 24 -12.78 -0.71 -3.62
CA LYS A 24 -12.41 0.66 -3.27
C LYS A 24 -11.06 0.68 -2.56
N VAL A 25 -10.09 1.29 -3.22
CA VAL A 25 -8.76 1.55 -2.66
C VAL A 25 -8.81 2.77 -1.76
N ILE A 26 -8.31 2.61 -0.54
CA ILE A 26 -8.14 3.66 0.46
C ILE A 26 -6.66 3.96 0.60
N HIS A 27 -6.36 5.25 0.75
CA HIS A 27 -5.02 5.75 1.03
C HIS A 27 -4.94 6.04 2.52
N ALA A 28 -3.84 5.64 3.17
CA ALA A 28 -3.57 6.09 4.53
C ALA A 28 -3.57 7.63 4.58
N ALA A 29 -4.27 8.20 5.56
CA ALA A 29 -4.55 9.65 5.62
C ALA A 29 -3.29 10.51 5.71
N ASP A 30 -2.22 9.97 6.28
CA ASP A 30 -0.95 10.66 6.44
C ASP A 30 0.03 10.41 5.29
N ASN A 31 -0.37 9.77 4.19
CA ASN A 31 0.50 9.61 3.02
C ASN A 31 0.99 10.96 2.45
N PRO A 32 2.22 11.03 1.89
CA PRO A 32 3.24 9.98 1.87
C PRO A 32 3.92 9.79 3.23
N ARG A 33 4.47 8.62 3.52
CA ARG A 33 5.00 8.19 4.84
C ARG A 33 6.40 7.60 4.70
N THR A 34 7.10 7.43 5.82
CA THR A 34 8.42 6.81 5.81
C THR A 34 8.31 5.35 5.38
N ARG A 35 9.38 4.79 4.81
CA ARG A 35 9.39 3.40 4.33
C ARG A 35 9.00 2.41 5.43
N ALA A 36 9.59 2.57 6.61
CA ALA A 36 9.34 1.69 7.76
C ALA A 36 7.86 1.70 8.17
N VAL A 37 7.25 2.88 8.35
CA VAL A 37 5.84 3.01 8.74
C VAL A 37 4.90 2.49 7.66
N ALA A 38 5.20 2.77 6.39
CA ALA A 38 4.39 2.29 5.28
C ALA A 38 4.39 0.76 5.19
N LEU A 39 5.55 0.13 5.37
CA LEU A 39 5.70 -1.33 5.39
C LEU A 39 4.99 -1.96 6.59
N GLU A 40 5.23 -1.44 7.80
CA GLU A 40 4.63 -1.97 9.03
C GLU A 40 3.09 -2.03 8.95
N ASP A 41 2.47 -0.96 8.45
CA ASP A 41 1.01 -0.94 8.31
C ASP A 41 0.51 -1.83 7.17
N ALA A 42 1.28 -1.96 6.09
CA ALA A 42 0.92 -2.86 4.99
C ALA A 42 1.02 -4.33 5.42
N GLU A 43 2.00 -4.67 6.27
CA GLU A 43 2.09 -5.97 6.92
C GLU A 43 0.89 -6.24 7.84
N LYS A 44 0.44 -5.24 8.62
CA LYS A 44 -0.80 -5.37 9.42
C LYS A 44 -2.01 -5.69 8.53
N VAL A 45 -2.15 -4.99 7.41
CA VAL A 45 -3.23 -5.28 6.44
C VAL A 45 -3.12 -6.71 5.90
N ALA A 46 -1.91 -7.14 5.52
CA ALA A 46 -1.68 -8.49 5.00
C ALA A 46 -1.98 -9.57 6.05
N ASN A 47 -1.54 -9.38 7.29
CA ASN A 47 -1.78 -10.31 8.41
C ASN A 47 -3.27 -10.43 8.75
N ASN A 48 -4.04 -9.36 8.54
CA ASN A 48 -5.50 -9.38 8.71
C ASN A 48 -6.25 -9.97 7.50
N GLY A 49 -5.54 -10.56 6.52
CA GLY A 49 -6.14 -11.10 5.30
C GLY A 49 -6.70 -10.03 4.37
N GLY A 50 -6.22 -8.80 4.49
CA GLY A 50 -6.60 -7.70 3.61
C GLY A 50 -5.77 -7.65 2.33
N ARG A 51 -6.17 -6.77 1.41
CA ARG A 51 -5.36 -6.35 0.27
C ARG A 51 -4.69 -5.03 0.59
N GLY A 52 -3.37 -5.01 0.61
CA GLY A 52 -2.56 -3.82 0.85
C GLY A 52 -1.26 -3.84 0.06
N TRP A 53 -0.73 -2.65 -0.25
CA TRP A 53 0.57 -2.48 -0.88
C TRP A 53 1.21 -1.14 -0.51
N VAL A 54 2.52 -1.08 -0.71
CA VAL A 54 3.31 0.14 -0.56
C VAL A 54 3.88 0.52 -1.91
N GLU A 55 3.60 1.74 -2.35
CA GLU A 55 4.11 2.30 -3.61
C GLU A 55 4.84 3.62 -3.39
N HIS A 56 5.83 3.89 -4.23
CA HIS A 56 6.52 5.16 -4.25
C HIS A 56 5.60 6.26 -4.79
N HIS A 57 5.52 7.41 -4.09
CA HIS A 57 4.48 8.41 -4.34
C HIS A 57 4.51 9.05 -5.74
N ARG A 58 5.68 9.08 -6.40
CA ARG A 58 5.86 9.67 -7.75
C ARG A 58 5.90 8.64 -8.87
N THR A 59 6.80 7.66 -8.74
CA THR A 59 7.06 6.63 -9.75
C THR A 59 6.01 5.53 -9.76
N GLY A 60 5.23 5.34 -8.68
CA GLY A 60 4.29 4.24 -8.56
C GLY A 60 4.95 2.87 -8.33
N GLU A 61 6.27 2.83 -8.16
CA GLU A 61 7.02 1.61 -7.91
C GLU A 61 6.57 0.94 -6.61
N ARG A 62 6.14 -0.32 -6.68
CA ARG A 62 5.70 -1.09 -5.52
C ARG A 62 6.88 -1.83 -4.88
N ILE A 63 7.03 -1.67 -3.57
CA ILE A 63 8.09 -2.36 -2.79
C ILE A 63 7.54 -3.43 -1.84
N PHE A 64 6.21 -3.48 -1.69
CA PHE A 64 5.51 -4.47 -0.90
C PHE A 64 4.10 -4.64 -1.45
N GLU A 65 3.64 -5.89 -1.50
CA GLU A 65 2.26 -6.25 -1.83
C GLU A 65 1.86 -7.45 -0.96
N SER A 66 0.68 -7.38 -0.35
CA SER A 66 0.08 -8.53 0.34
C SER A 66 -0.17 -9.67 -0.66
N GLU A 67 -0.14 -10.92 -0.20
CA GLU A 67 -0.41 -12.10 -1.05
C GLU A 67 -1.75 -12.01 -1.78
N ARG A 68 -2.80 -11.52 -1.11
CA ARG A 68 -4.11 -11.31 -1.74
C ARG A 68 -4.10 -10.24 -2.83
N GLU A 69 -3.29 -9.19 -2.69
CA GLU A 69 -3.14 -8.19 -3.75
C GLU A 69 -2.38 -8.77 -4.95
N LYS A 70 -1.34 -9.58 -4.72
CA LYS A 70 -0.63 -10.30 -5.79
C LYS A 70 -1.58 -11.22 -6.55
N LEU A 71 -2.39 -12.02 -5.84
CA LEU A 71 -3.37 -12.92 -6.45
C LEU A 71 -4.43 -12.16 -7.27
N HIS A 72 -4.98 -11.08 -6.73
CA HIS A 72 -5.95 -10.25 -7.45
C HIS A 72 -5.34 -9.69 -8.75
N ARG A 73 -4.11 -9.17 -8.70
CA ARG A 73 -3.43 -8.65 -9.89
C ARG A 73 -3.17 -9.72 -10.93
N ALA A 74 -2.73 -10.91 -10.50
CA ALA A 74 -2.55 -12.05 -11.40
C ALA A 74 -3.87 -12.41 -12.10
N ALA A 75 -4.98 -12.47 -11.35
CA ALA A 75 -6.31 -12.75 -11.90
C ALA A 75 -6.83 -11.67 -12.86
N ALA A 76 -6.49 -10.40 -12.64
CA ALA A 76 -6.92 -9.29 -13.48
C ALA A 76 -6.12 -9.15 -14.80
N THR A 77 -5.04 -9.94 -14.98
CA THR A 77 -4.18 -9.88 -16.18
C THR A 77 -4.50 -11.01 -17.19
N VAL A 78 -5.56 -11.79 -16.92
CA VAL A 78 -6.07 -12.88 -17.78
C VAL A 78 -7.41 -12.45 -18.38
#